data_AF-A0A958JZT0-F1
#
_entry.id   AF-A0A958JZT0-F1
#
_cell.length_a   1.000
_cell.length_b   1.000
_cell.length_c   1.000
_cell.angle_alpha   90.00
_cell.angle_beta   90.00
_cell.angle_gamma   90.00
#
_symmetry.space_group_name_H-M   'P 1'
#
loop_
_entity.id
_entity.type
_entity.pdbx_description
1 polymer ?
#
loop_
_entity_poly.entity_id
_entity_poly.type
_entity_poly.pdbx_seq_one_letter_code
_entity_poly.pdbx_strand_id
1 'polypeptide(L)'
;SLKVKFNNAIGYFIEITKANVDKAPEHYHKRQTMTNASRYSTPELKEREEEILSAKSRQIERERVLFQELLEQLRPVLGELRQVHSFLSRLDALQSLAQLAEDDALTCPTLTDERTLSIKEGRHPVLGSLMEGQFVPNSLEMSPDNKRFLIITGPNMGGKSTYLRQAALIIIMAQVGSFVPASKAHIGVVDKVFARLGASDDMLEGESTFMVEMREAALITSAATKRSFVLIDEIGRGTATADGLALARAIVEWLTKEVQCRTLFATHFHELTSLETDLSGVHNLSVGSVDRGGKVFFTHQICGGPASRSYGIEVARLAGLPDNILTRAKQLNSSLPSSPSNGKQQLDMFSSPCEPEVRIEIQAPDDYEALQALRYEIEQIKIEETTPLEALMLLEKLSKQL
;
A
#
# COMPACT_ATOMS: atom_id res chain seq x y z
N SER A 1 51.24 22.32 -48.85
CA SER A 1 50.73 20.94 -49.08
C SER A 1 49.38 20.99 -49.76
N LEU A 2 49.12 20.07 -50.68
CA LEU A 2 47.83 19.89 -51.36
C LEU A 2 47.12 18.67 -50.75
N LYS A 3 45.85 18.81 -50.36
CA LYS A 3 45.04 17.70 -49.83
C LYS A 3 43.62 17.75 -50.40
N VAL A 4 43.09 16.61 -50.83
CA VAL A 4 41.66 16.47 -51.17
C VAL A 4 40.88 16.12 -49.90
N LYS A 5 39.80 16.85 -49.63
CA LYS A 5 38.95 16.67 -48.44
C LYS A 5 37.49 16.77 -48.83
N PHE A 6 36.61 16.18 -48.01
CA PHE A 6 35.16 16.24 -48.16
C PHE A 6 34.54 17.00 -46.98
N ASN A 7 33.50 17.79 -47.24
CA ASN A 7 32.67 18.44 -46.24
C ASN A 7 31.21 18.38 -46.68
N ASN A 8 30.30 17.98 -45.78
CA ASN A 8 28.86 17.88 -46.05
C ASN A 8 28.24 19.16 -46.63
N ALA A 9 28.77 20.35 -46.31
CA ALA A 9 28.23 21.62 -46.80
C ALA A 9 28.80 22.08 -48.16
N ILE A 10 29.99 21.60 -48.55
CA ILE A 10 30.77 22.18 -49.67
C ILE A 10 31.15 21.13 -50.72
N GLY A 11 31.01 19.85 -50.39
CA GLY A 11 31.39 18.75 -51.26
C GLY A 11 32.87 18.37 -51.14
N TYR A 12 33.41 17.81 -52.21
CA TYR A 12 34.84 17.53 -52.32
C TYR A 12 35.59 18.80 -52.73
N PHE A 13 36.72 19.06 -52.10
CA PHE A 13 37.55 20.23 -52.39
C PHE A 13 39.04 19.93 -52.25
N ILE A 14 39.85 20.71 -52.95
CA ILE A 14 41.30 20.71 -52.85
C ILE A 14 41.69 21.83 -51.88
N GLU A 15 42.32 21.47 -50.78
CA GLU A 15 42.84 22.40 -49.79
C GLU A 15 44.32 22.69 -50.05
N ILE A 16 44.64 23.96 -50.24
CA ILE A 16 46.01 24.46 -50.43
C ILE A 16 46.35 25.41 -49.28
N THR A 17 47.45 25.12 -48.58
CA THR A 17 47.99 25.97 -47.50
C THR A 17 48.31 27.38 -48.00
N LYS A 18 48.10 28.42 -47.16
CA LYS A 18 48.33 29.84 -47.52
C LYS A 18 49.69 30.10 -48.20
N ALA A 19 50.76 29.47 -47.73
CA ALA A 19 52.12 29.61 -48.28
C ALA A 19 52.30 29.09 -49.73
N ASN A 20 51.34 28.33 -50.26
CA ASN A 20 51.39 27.74 -51.60
C ASN A 20 50.21 28.17 -52.49
N VAL A 21 49.42 29.16 -52.06
CA VAL A 21 48.23 29.62 -52.79
C VAL A 21 48.61 30.26 -54.13
N ASP A 22 49.72 30.98 -54.19
CA ASP A 22 50.20 31.65 -55.41
C ASP A 22 50.69 30.65 -56.48
N LYS A 23 50.84 29.37 -56.12
CA LYS A 23 51.20 28.27 -57.02
C LYS A 23 49.98 27.45 -57.45
N ALA A 24 48.76 27.88 -57.10
CA ALA A 24 47.54 27.19 -57.52
C ALA A 24 47.34 27.36 -59.04
N PRO A 25 47.05 26.28 -59.79
CA PRO A 25 46.79 26.37 -61.24
C PRO A 25 45.59 27.26 -61.57
N GLU A 26 45.59 27.91 -62.74
CA GLU A 26 44.50 28.82 -63.15
C GLU A 26 43.13 28.13 -63.31
N HIS A 27 43.12 26.84 -63.64
CA HIS A 27 41.89 26.04 -63.77
C HIS A 27 41.27 25.64 -62.42
N TYR A 28 41.85 26.03 -61.29
CA TYR A 28 41.31 25.79 -59.95
C TYR A 28 40.34 26.93 -59.58
N HIS A 29 39.06 26.62 -59.48
CA HIS A 29 38.05 27.59 -59.08
C HIS A 29 37.98 27.68 -57.55
N LYS A 30 38.31 28.85 -57.00
CA LYS A 30 38.29 29.09 -55.55
C LYS A 30 36.86 29.03 -55.01
N ARG A 31 36.62 28.17 -54.01
CA ARG A 31 35.30 28.02 -53.35
C ARG A 31 35.21 28.71 -52.00
N GLN A 32 36.27 28.65 -51.19
CA GLN A 32 36.24 29.21 -49.84
C GLN A 32 37.64 29.59 -49.37
N THR A 33 37.74 30.70 -48.63
CA THR A 33 38.98 31.09 -47.95
C THR A 33 38.87 30.75 -46.46
N MET A 34 39.85 30.04 -45.92
CA MET A 34 39.99 29.77 -44.48
C MET A 34 41.19 30.55 -43.92
N THR A 35 41.28 30.66 -42.60
CA THR A 35 42.36 31.40 -41.92
C THR A 35 43.77 30.93 -42.33
N ASN A 36 43.96 29.63 -42.54
CA ASN A 36 45.27 29.01 -42.83
C ASN A 36 45.36 28.31 -44.20
N ALA A 37 44.28 28.26 -44.98
CA ALA A 37 44.23 27.55 -46.26
C ALA A 37 43.15 28.13 -47.20
N SER A 38 43.28 27.90 -48.50
CA SER A 38 42.21 28.16 -49.48
C SER A 38 41.70 26.86 -50.08
N ARG A 39 40.39 26.76 -50.28
CA ARG A 39 39.70 25.60 -50.84
C ARG A 39 39.32 25.87 -52.29
N TYR A 40 39.63 24.92 -53.15
CA TYR A 40 39.42 25.00 -54.60
C TYR A 40 38.64 23.80 -55.11
N SER A 41 38.04 23.94 -56.29
CA SER A 41 37.35 22.90 -57.03
C SER A 41 37.78 22.94 -58.49
N THR A 42 37.93 21.79 -59.12
CA THR A 42 38.19 21.66 -60.55
C THR A 42 36.97 21.05 -61.24
N PRO A 43 36.81 21.23 -62.56
CA PRO A 43 35.77 20.55 -63.33
C PRO A 43 35.79 19.02 -63.12
N GLU A 44 36.97 18.40 -63.18
CA GLU A 44 37.17 16.97 -62.92
C GLU A 44 36.73 16.54 -61.52
N LEU A 45 37.02 17.35 -60.50
CA LEU A 45 36.63 17.04 -59.11
C LEU A 45 35.12 17.14 -58.91
N LYS A 46 34.44 18.07 -59.60
CA LYS A 46 32.98 18.18 -59.57
C LYS A 46 32.30 16.98 -60.25
N GLU A 47 32.79 16.58 -61.41
CA GLU A 47 32.27 15.41 -62.12
C GLU A 47 32.40 14.14 -61.25
N ARG A 48 33.55 13.95 -60.59
CA ARG A 48 33.75 12.87 -59.62
C ARG A 48 32.87 12.99 -58.38
N GLU A 49 32.66 14.19 -57.87
CA GLU A 49 31.74 14.42 -56.75
C GLU A 49 30.30 14.02 -57.12
N GLU A 50 29.82 14.42 -58.30
CA GLU A 50 28.49 14.05 -58.81
C GLU A 50 28.37 12.52 -59.00
N GLU A 51 29.40 11.87 -59.55
CA GLU A 51 29.47 10.42 -59.68
C GLU A 51 29.36 9.72 -58.31
N ILE A 52 30.15 10.17 -57.32
CA ILE A 52 30.17 9.62 -55.96
C ILE A 52 28.82 9.83 -55.25
N LEU A 53 28.25 11.03 -55.33
CA LEU A 53 26.98 11.34 -54.69
C LEU A 53 25.83 10.54 -55.34
N SER A 54 25.83 10.42 -56.67
CA SER A 54 24.87 9.59 -57.40
C SER A 54 24.99 8.11 -57.02
N ALA A 55 26.21 7.58 -56.91
CA ALA A 55 26.46 6.21 -56.49
C ALA A 55 25.99 5.98 -55.03
N LYS A 56 26.25 6.92 -54.12
CA LYS A 56 25.82 6.85 -52.73
C LYS A 56 24.29 6.88 -52.59
N SER A 57 23.61 7.72 -53.36
CA SER A 57 22.14 7.75 -53.39
C SER A 57 21.57 6.43 -53.92
N ARG A 58 22.17 5.88 -55.00
CA ARG A 58 21.80 4.56 -55.53
C ARG A 58 22.04 3.43 -54.53
N GLN A 59 23.13 3.51 -53.75
CA GLN A 59 23.43 2.55 -52.69
C GLN A 59 22.35 2.55 -51.60
N ILE A 60 21.97 3.73 -51.09
CA ILE A 60 20.93 3.86 -50.05
C ILE A 60 19.58 3.36 -50.56
N GLU A 61 19.21 3.71 -51.80
CA GLU A 61 17.96 3.24 -52.38
C GLU A 61 17.97 1.71 -52.54
N ARG A 62 19.09 1.13 -52.99
CA ARG A 62 19.24 -0.31 -53.09
C ARG A 62 19.15 -1.00 -51.73
N GLU A 63 19.76 -0.43 -50.69
CA GLU A 63 19.69 -0.94 -49.32
C GLU A 63 18.25 -0.92 -48.80
N ARG A 64 17.50 0.16 -49.05
CA ARG A 64 16.09 0.26 -48.68
C ARG A 64 15.24 -0.82 -49.37
N VAL A 65 15.45 -1.04 -50.66
CA VAL A 65 14.76 -2.10 -51.41
C VAL A 65 15.08 -3.47 -50.81
N LEU A 66 16.35 -3.78 -50.57
CA LEU A 66 16.77 -5.06 -49.97
C LEU A 66 16.20 -5.27 -48.56
N PHE A 67 16.15 -4.21 -47.73
CA PHE A 67 15.53 -4.27 -46.41
C PHE A 67 14.03 -4.53 -46.50
N GLN A 68 13.34 -3.92 -47.45
CA GLN A 68 11.92 -4.14 -47.66
C GLN A 68 11.64 -5.56 -48.19
N GLU A 69 12.48 -6.08 -49.08
CA GLU A 69 12.45 -7.49 -49.52
C GLU A 69 12.63 -8.45 -48.34
N LEU A 70 13.57 -8.16 -47.42
CA LEU A 70 13.76 -8.96 -46.20
C LEU A 70 12.50 -8.95 -45.32
N LEU A 71 11.86 -7.80 -45.14
CA LEU A 71 10.61 -7.71 -44.37
C LEU A 71 9.47 -8.51 -45.02
N GLU A 72 9.33 -8.46 -46.35
CA GLU A 72 8.34 -9.28 -47.07
C GLU A 72 8.64 -10.79 -46.94
N GLN A 73 9.91 -11.19 -46.93
CA GLN A 73 10.31 -12.58 -46.67
C GLN A 73 10.01 -13.03 -45.24
N LEU A 74 10.11 -12.13 -44.26
CA LEU A 74 9.81 -12.43 -42.85
C LEU A 74 8.31 -12.52 -42.56
N ARG A 75 7.48 -11.73 -43.26
CA ARG A 75 6.01 -11.68 -43.06
C ARG A 75 5.32 -13.05 -42.97
N PRO A 76 5.53 -14.02 -43.88
CA PRO A 76 4.88 -15.32 -43.80
C PRO A 76 5.30 -16.13 -42.56
N VAL A 77 6.50 -15.91 -42.03
CA VAL A 77 7.06 -16.66 -40.88
C VAL A 77 6.76 -15.96 -39.54
N LEU A 78 6.23 -14.73 -39.53
CA LEU A 78 5.91 -13.99 -38.30
C LEU A 78 4.98 -14.77 -37.35
N GLY A 79 4.06 -15.56 -37.91
CA GLY A 79 3.18 -16.43 -37.12
C GLY A 79 3.97 -17.47 -36.32
N GLU A 80 4.90 -18.17 -36.98
CA GLU A 80 5.77 -19.16 -36.35
C GLU A 80 6.72 -18.52 -35.33
N LEU A 81 7.30 -17.35 -35.65
CA LEU A 81 8.16 -16.62 -34.72
C LEU A 81 7.41 -16.21 -33.44
N ARG A 82 6.14 -15.81 -33.54
CA ARG A 82 5.31 -15.51 -32.36
C ARG A 82 5.01 -16.74 -31.52
N GLN A 83 4.82 -17.90 -32.15
CA GLN A 83 4.64 -19.18 -31.45
C GLN A 83 5.92 -19.57 -30.71
N VAL A 84 7.08 -19.48 -31.36
CA VAL A 84 8.39 -19.73 -30.74
C VAL A 84 8.62 -18.76 -29.58
N HIS A 85 8.35 -17.47 -29.75
CA HIS A 85 8.44 -16.48 -28.67
C HIS A 85 7.54 -16.87 -27.49
N SER A 86 6.27 -17.17 -27.72
CA SER A 86 5.35 -17.56 -26.65
C SER A 86 5.80 -18.83 -25.93
N PHE A 87 6.37 -19.80 -26.65
CA PHE A 87 6.93 -21.00 -26.07
C PHE A 87 8.15 -20.70 -25.19
N LEU A 88 9.12 -19.95 -25.71
CA LEU A 88 10.33 -19.57 -24.98
C LEU A 88 10.01 -18.73 -23.75
N SER A 89 9.10 -17.76 -23.83
CA SER A 89 8.69 -16.97 -22.66
C SER A 89 8.04 -17.81 -21.56
N ARG A 90 7.23 -18.82 -21.93
CA ARG A 90 6.64 -19.75 -20.95
C ARG A 90 7.71 -20.64 -20.32
N LEU A 91 8.64 -21.14 -21.14
CA LEU A 91 9.75 -21.96 -20.65
C LEU A 91 10.63 -21.18 -19.68
N ASP A 92 10.98 -19.95 -20.03
CA ASP A 92 11.78 -19.04 -19.19
C ASP A 92 11.09 -18.76 -17.84
N ALA A 93 9.79 -18.41 -17.87
CA ALA A 93 9.01 -18.20 -16.65
C ALA A 93 8.94 -19.45 -15.77
N LEU A 94 8.66 -20.62 -16.35
CA LEU A 94 8.58 -21.89 -15.60
C LEU A 94 9.94 -22.30 -15.03
N GLN A 95 11.03 -22.13 -15.80
CA GLN A 95 12.39 -22.41 -15.33
C GLN A 95 12.75 -21.48 -14.17
N SER A 96 12.42 -20.19 -14.24
CA SER A 96 12.69 -19.24 -13.16
C SER A 96 11.95 -19.61 -11.87
N LEU A 97 10.69 -20.02 -11.96
CA LEU A 97 9.92 -20.50 -10.81
C LEU A 97 10.49 -21.80 -10.23
N ALA A 98 10.95 -22.72 -11.08
CA ALA A 98 11.57 -23.97 -10.65
C ALA A 98 12.91 -23.73 -9.94
N GLN A 99 13.73 -22.82 -10.48
CA GLN A 99 15.00 -22.44 -9.87
C GLN A 99 14.78 -21.83 -8.49
N LEU A 100 13.84 -20.88 -8.36
CA LEU A 100 13.48 -20.30 -7.06
C LEU A 100 12.99 -21.36 -6.08
N ALA A 101 12.22 -22.35 -6.56
CA ALA A 101 11.73 -23.43 -5.71
C ALA A 101 12.85 -24.32 -5.16
N GLU A 102 13.90 -24.56 -5.95
CA GLU A 102 15.07 -25.32 -5.53
C GLU A 102 15.96 -24.52 -4.58
N ASP A 103 16.28 -23.27 -4.93
CA ASP A 103 17.17 -22.39 -4.16
C ASP A 103 16.62 -22.14 -2.74
N ASP A 104 15.31 -21.86 -2.61
CA ASP A 104 14.65 -21.55 -1.33
C ASP A 104 13.95 -22.76 -0.68
N ALA A 105 14.12 -23.96 -1.23
CA ALA A 105 13.46 -25.20 -0.78
C ALA A 105 11.93 -25.05 -0.60
N LEU A 106 11.27 -24.45 -1.60
CA LEU A 106 9.83 -24.22 -1.59
C LEU A 106 9.04 -25.52 -1.79
N THR A 107 7.80 -25.54 -1.32
CA THR A 107 6.93 -26.72 -1.39
C THR A 107 5.86 -26.56 -2.46
N CYS A 108 5.57 -27.64 -3.20
CA CYS A 108 4.46 -27.67 -4.16
C CYS A 108 3.12 -27.59 -3.42
N PRO A 109 2.29 -26.54 -3.63
CA PRO A 109 0.99 -26.44 -2.98
C PRO A 109 -0.02 -27.40 -3.62
N THR A 110 -1.00 -27.86 -2.83
CA THR A 110 -2.19 -28.52 -3.36
C THR A 110 -3.29 -27.48 -3.56
N LEU A 111 -3.73 -27.28 -4.81
CA LEU A 111 -4.88 -26.42 -5.13
C LEU A 111 -6.17 -27.23 -5.15
N THR A 112 -7.24 -26.70 -4.58
CA THR A 112 -8.57 -27.35 -4.57
C THR A 112 -9.69 -26.36 -4.85
N ASP A 113 -10.84 -26.86 -5.33
CA ASP A 113 -12.06 -26.06 -5.47
C ASP A 113 -12.81 -25.83 -4.15
N GLU A 114 -12.34 -26.47 -3.08
CA GLU A 114 -12.82 -26.25 -1.73
C GLU A 114 -12.45 -24.83 -1.26
N ARG A 115 -13.08 -24.38 -0.17
CA ARG A 115 -12.81 -23.06 0.43
C ARG A 115 -11.89 -23.15 1.65
N THR A 116 -11.23 -24.29 1.83
CA THR A 116 -10.25 -24.51 2.91
C THR A 116 -8.92 -23.85 2.58
N LEU A 117 -8.26 -23.28 3.58
CA LEU A 117 -6.92 -22.74 3.48
C LEU A 117 -6.09 -23.29 4.64
N SER A 118 -5.06 -24.06 4.34
CA SER A 118 -4.13 -24.60 5.31
C SER A 118 -2.70 -24.34 4.84
N ILE A 119 -1.97 -23.52 5.58
CA ILE A 119 -0.56 -23.22 5.35
C ILE A 119 0.18 -23.63 6.62
N LYS A 120 1.10 -24.59 6.54
CA LYS A 120 1.94 -25.02 7.65
C LYS A 120 3.30 -24.36 7.56
N GLU A 121 3.72 -23.74 8.66
CA GLU A 121 5.02 -23.05 8.78
C GLU A 121 5.33 -22.15 7.58
N GLY A 122 4.34 -21.37 7.15
CA GLY A 122 4.51 -20.43 6.06
C GLY A 122 5.53 -19.36 6.43
N ARG A 123 6.23 -18.84 5.42
CA ARG A 123 7.15 -17.70 5.54
C ARG A 123 6.77 -16.63 4.54
N HIS A 124 7.06 -15.37 4.87
CA HIS A 124 6.88 -14.29 3.91
C HIS A 124 7.92 -14.46 2.78
N PRO A 125 7.54 -14.54 1.49
CA PRO A 125 8.48 -14.87 0.41
C PRO A 125 9.72 -13.96 0.36
N VAL A 126 9.51 -12.64 0.49
CA VAL A 126 10.61 -11.66 0.46
C VAL A 126 11.39 -11.62 1.78
N LEU A 127 10.72 -11.33 2.91
CA LEU A 127 11.40 -11.21 4.20
C LEU A 127 12.03 -12.53 4.69
N GLY A 128 11.45 -13.67 4.33
CA GLY A 128 11.99 -14.99 4.67
C GLY A 128 13.32 -15.28 3.99
N SER A 129 13.48 -14.86 2.73
CA SER A 129 14.73 -14.96 1.98
C SER A 129 15.77 -13.93 2.46
N LEU A 130 15.35 -12.71 2.81
CA LEU A 130 16.27 -11.68 3.35
C LEU A 130 16.76 -11.96 4.78
N MET A 131 16.00 -12.69 5.58
CA MET A 131 16.27 -12.96 7.00
C MET A 131 16.53 -14.45 7.24
N GLU A 132 17.42 -15.06 6.45
CA GLU A 132 17.75 -16.48 6.53
C GLU A 132 18.01 -16.94 7.98
N GLY A 133 17.24 -17.94 8.42
CA GLY A 133 17.34 -18.53 9.76
C GLY A 133 16.77 -17.70 10.92
N GLN A 134 16.36 -16.45 10.68
CA GLN A 134 15.80 -15.55 11.71
C GLN A 134 14.28 -15.36 11.57
N PHE A 135 13.73 -15.58 10.37
CA PHE A 135 12.28 -15.46 10.16
C PHE A 135 11.51 -16.59 10.88
N VAL A 136 10.54 -16.20 11.71
CA VAL A 136 9.70 -17.16 12.45
C VAL A 136 8.52 -17.60 11.58
N PRO A 137 8.45 -18.89 11.17
CA PRO A 137 7.37 -19.38 10.34
C PRO A 137 6.05 -19.46 11.13
N ASN A 138 4.94 -19.21 10.44
CA ASN A 138 3.61 -19.21 11.06
C ASN A 138 2.62 -20.05 10.24
N SER A 139 1.77 -20.79 10.94
CA SER A 139 0.73 -21.61 10.31
C SER A 139 -0.60 -20.86 10.26
N LEU A 140 -1.37 -21.08 9.20
CA LEU A 140 -2.70 -20.54 8.99
C LEU A 140 -3.68 -21.66 8.67
N GLU A 141 -4.81 -21.70 9.37
CA GLU A 141 -5.91 -22.62 9.10
C GLU A 141 -7.22 -21.85 9.04
N MET A 142 -7.91 -21.97 7.91
CA MET A 142 -9.25 -21.44 7.71
C MET A 142 -10.08 -22.47 6.98
N SER A 143 -11.33 -22.63 7.39
CA SER A 143 -12.27 -23.52 6.70
C SER A 143 -13.65 -22.86 6.60
N PRO A 144 -14.50 -23.31 5.68
CA PRO A 144 -15.85 -22.78 5.53
C PRO A 144 -16.71 -22.96 6.77
N ASP A 145 -16.52 -24.04 7.51
CA ASP A 145 -17.40 -24.38 8.63
C ASP A 145 -16.82 -23.89 9.97
N ASN A 146 -15.51 -23.62 10.00
CA ASN A 146 -14.80 -23.20 11.21
C ASN A 146 -13.59 -22.30 10.89
N LYS A 147 -13.29 -21.30 11.71
CA LYS A 147 -12.16 -20.36 11.49
C LYS A 147 -12.22 -19.59 10.15
N ARG A 148 -13.40 -19.11 9.76
CA ARG A 148 -13.57 -18.27 8.55
C ARG A 148 -13.01 -16.87 8.74
N PHE A 149 -13.13 -16.33 9.94
CA PHE A 149 -12.72 -14.97 10.27
C PHE A 149 -11.75 -15.03 11.44
N LEU A 150 -10.54 -14.50 11.26
CA LEU A 150 -9.49 -14.54 12.28
C LEU A 150 -9.19 -13.13 12.75
N ILE A 151 -9.52 -12.83 14.02
CA ILE A 151 -9.15 -11.57 14.66
C ILE A 151 -7.74 -11.73 15.22
N ILE A 152 -6.81 -10.90 14.80
CA ILE A 152 -5.40 -10.95 15.20
C ILE A 152 -5.10 -9.73 16.06
N THR A 153 -4.83 -9.98 17.34
CA THR A 153 -4.48 -8.94 18.32
C THR A 153 -3.00 -8.98 18.68
N GLY A 154 -2.48 -7.85 19.13
CA GLY A 154 -1.09 -7.74 19.57
C GLY A 154 -0.46 -6.41 19.22
N PRO A 155 0.77 -6.16 19.66
CA PRO A 155 1.50 -4.92 19.43
C PRO A 155 1.73 -4.67 17.93
N ASN A 156 1.86 -3.41 17.52
CA ASN A 156 2.07 -3.03 16.12
C ASN A 156 3.36 -3.64 15.54
N MET A 157 4.44 -3.69 16.34
CA MET A 157 5.70 -4.31 15.95
C MET A 157 5.74 -5.84 16.11
N GLY A 158 4.60 -6.47 16.42
CA GLY A 158 4.50 -7.92 16.64
C GLY A 158 4.56 -8.75 15.36
N GLY A 159 4.44 -8.13 14.19
CA GLY A 159 4.43 -8.85 12.90
C GLY A 159 3.03 -9.21 12.38
N LYS A 160 1.96 -8.58 12.89
CA LYS A 160 0.59 -8.79 12.42
C LYS A 160 0.46 -8.55 10.91
N SER A 161 0.86 -7.37 10.44
CA SER A 161 0.81 -7.00 9.01
C SER A 161 1.66 -7.93 8.14
N THR A 162 2.81 -8.37 8.65
CA THR A 162 3.67 -9.36 7.97
C THR A 162 2.95 -10.69 7.79
N TYR A 163 2.28 -11.18 8.83
CA TYR A 163 1.49 -12.41 8.79
C TYR A 163 0.33 -12.33 7.80
N LEU A 164 -0.40 -11.20 7.77
CA LEU A 164 -1.46 -10.95 6.80
C LEU A 164 -0.93 -10.99 5.35
N ARG A 165 0.12 -10.20 5.07
CA ARG A 165 0.72 -10.11 3.73
C ARG A 165 1.29 -11.44 3.28
N GLN A 166 1.95 -12.16 4.17
CA GLN A 166 2.48 -13.50 3.90
C GLN A 166 1.39 -14.44 3.40
N ALA A 167 0.23 -14.51 4.06
CA ALA A 167 -0.85 -15.39 3.67
C ALA A 167 -1.34 -15.07 2.24
N ALA A 168 -1.54 -13.79 1.93
CA ALA A 168 -1.96 -13.35 0.60
C ALA A 168 -0.91 -13.67 -0.48
N LEU A 169 0.37 -13.42 -0.20
CA LEU A 169 1.44 -13.71 -1.16
C LEU A 169 1.56 -15.21 -1.46
N ILE A 170 1.43 -16.06 -0.44
CA ILE A 170 1.44 -17.53 -0.62
C ILE A 170 0.27 -17.97 -1.51
N ILE A 171 -0.94 -17.42 -1.31
CA ILE A 171 -2.11 -17.71 -2.15
C ILE A 171 -1.85 -17.28 -3.60
N ILE A 172 -1.33 -16.07 -3.82
CA ILE A 172 -1.05 -15.54 -5.16
C ILE A 172 0.00 -16.41 -5.86
N MET A 173 1.11 -16.73 -5.19
CA MET A 173 2.16 -17.60 -5.74
C MET A 173 1.61 -18.96 -6.15
N ALA A 174 0.78 -19.59 -5.30
CA ALA A 174 0.16 -20.87 -5.63
C ALA A 174 -0.74 -20.79 -6.86
N GLN A 175 -1.58 -19.75 -6.98
CA GLN A 175 -2.49 -19.57 -8.12
C GLN A 175 -1.80 -19.12 -9.41
N VAL A 176 -0.58 -18.56 -9.33
CA VAL A 176 0.30 -18.34 -10.50
C VAL A 176 0.93 -19.65 -10.99
N GLY A 177 0.91 -20.71 -10.19
CA GLY A 177 1.52 -22.00 -10.49
C GLY A 177 2.93 -22.18 -9.93
N SER A 178 3.35 -21.30 -9.01
CA SER A 178 4.62 -21.41 -8.30
C SER A 178 4.54 -22.36 -7.10
N PHE A 179 5.70 -22.88 -6.69
CA PHE A 179 5.90 -23.44 -5.36
C PHE A 179 5.81 -22.31 -4.32
N VAL A 180 5.59 -22.66 -3.05
CA VAL A 180 5.34 -21.67 -1.98
C VAL A 180 6.25 -21.89 -0.75
N PRO A 181 6.61 -20.82 -0.02
CA PRO A 181 7.46 -20.90 1.17
C PRO A 181 6.67 -21.37 2.38
N ALA A 182 6.41 -22.67 2.46
CA ALA A 182 5.73 -23.34 3.56
C ALA A 182 6.21 -24.79 3.64
N SER A 183 6.08 -25.44 4.81
CA SER A 183 6.36 -26.89 4.90
C SER A 183 5.25 -27.74 4.29
N LYS A 184 4.02 -27.23 4.27
CA LYS A 184 2.89 -27.80 3.52
C LYS A 184 1.85 -26.73 3.23
N ALA A 185 1.25 -26.74 2.04
CA ALA A 185 0.18 -25.82 1.68
C ALA A 185 -0.97 -26.53 0.96
N HIS A 186 -2.18 -26.30 1.44
CA HIS A 186 -3.44 -26.71 0.82
C HIS A 186 -4.31 -25.46 0.65
N ILE A 187 -4.52 -25.03 -0.58
CA ILE A 187 -5.06 -23.71 -0.90
C ILE A 187 -6.30 -23.90 -1.77
N GLY A 188 -7.46 -23.69 -1.16
CA GLY A 188 -8.71 -23.55 -1.86
C GLY A 188 -8.72 -22.29 -2.71
N VAL A 189 -9.09 -22.38 -3.99
CA VAL A 189 -8.99 -21.28 -4.96
C VAL A 189 -9.70 -20.02 -4.44
N VAL A 190 -9.02 -18.88 -4.57
CA VAL A 190 -9.49 -17.54 -4.24
C VAL A 190 -9.82 -16.80 -5.53
N ASP A 191 -10.99 -16.18 -5.59
CA ASP A 191 -11.41 -15.38 -6.74
C ASP A 191 -10.81 -13.96 -6.73
N LYS A 192 -10.77 -13.33 -5.55
CA LYS A 192 -10.26 -11.98 -5.32
C LYS A 192 -9.54 -11.90 -3.98
N VAL A 193 -8.39 -11.23 -3.97
CA VAL A 193 -7.70 -10.83 -2.75
C VAL A 193 -7.99 -9.35 -2.51
N PHE A 194 -8.62 -9.05 -1.39
CA PHE A 194 -8.85 -7.69 -0.93
C PHE A 194 -7.89 -7.36 0.20
N ALA A 195 -7.34 -6.15 0.19
CA ALA A 195 -6.43 -5.72 1.22
C ALA A 195 -6.68 -4.26 1.60
N ARG A 196 -7.07 -4.05 2.87
CA ARG A 196 -6.89 -2.77 3.55
C ARG A 196 -5.68 -2.94 4.47
N LEU A 197 -4.52 -2.51 3.99
CA LEU A 197 -3.30 -2.44 4.77
C LEU A 197 -3.09 -0.95 5.06
N GLY A 198 -3.02 -0.55 6.33
CA GLY A 198 -2.92 0.86 6.73
C GLY A 198 -1.90 1.61 5.87
N ALA A 199 -2.30 2.76 5.35
CA ALA A 199 -1.44 3.58 4.50
C ALA A 199 -0.24 4.07 5.32
N SER A 200 0.97 3.91 4.78
CA SER A 200 2.05 4.83 5.09
C SER A 200 1.68 6.16 4.44
N ASP A 201 0.98 7.01 5.19
CA ASP A 201 0.67 8.42 4.93
C ASP A 201 0.83 8.86 3.47
N ASP A 202 -0.17 8.54 2.64
CA ASP A 202 -0.32 9.23 1.36
C ASP A 202 -0.93 10.60 1.62
N MET A 203 -0.07 11.56 2.01
CA MET A 203 -0.45 12.97 2.23
C MET A 203 -0.77 13.71 0.92
N LEU A 204 -0.72 13.04 -0.24
CA LEU A 204 -0.70 13.68 -1.56
C LEU A 204 -2.09 13.96 -2.17
N GLU A 205 -3.19 13.43 -1.63
CA GLU A 205 -4.53 13.59 -2.25
C GLU A 205 -5.54 14.48 -1.52
N GLY A 206 -5.21 15.08 -0.37
CA GLY A 206 -6.11 16.03 0.31
C GLY A 206 -7.42 15.41 0.85
N GLU A 207 -7.63 14.10 0.71
CA GLU A 207 -8.72 13.37 1.36
C GLU A 207 -8.35 12.99 2.81
N SER A 208 -9.34 13.00 3.71
CA SER A 208 -9.14 12.50 5.08
C SER A 208 -8.75 11.02 5.04
N THR A 209 -7.72 10.64 5.80
CA THR A 209 -7.28 9.24 5.95
C THR A 209 -8.41 8.30 6.33
N PHE A 210 -9.36 8.79 7.14
CA PHE A 210 -10.56 8.04 7.51
C PHE A 210 -11.53 7.83 6.33
N MET A 211 -11.68 8.82 5.44
CA MET A 211 -12.54 8.67 4.25
C MET A 211 -11.98 7.61 3.30
N VAL A 212 -10.65 7.60 3.11
CA VAL A 212 -9.97 6.56 2.31
C VAL A 212 -10.19 5.18 2.94
N GLU A 213 -10.01 5.05 4.26
CA GLU A 213 -10.32 3.81 5.00
C GLU A 213 -11.75 3.32 4.75
N MET A 214 -12.73 4.22 4.80
CA MET A 214 -14.15 3.88 4.62
C MET A 214 -14.49 3.52 3.19
N ARG A 215 -13.87 4.16 2.18
CA ARG A 215 -14.06 3.79 0.77
C ARG A 215 -13.50 2.41 0.46
N GLU A 216 -12.31 2.10 0.96
CA GLU A 216 -11.72 0.77 0.82
C GLU A 216 -12.59 -0.28 1.53
N ALA A 217 -13.04 0.00 2.75
CA ALA A 217 -13.96 -0.88 3.46
C ALA A 217 -15.26 -1.11 2.67
N ALA A 218 -15.84 -0.05 2.09
CA ALA A 218 -17.04 -0.15 1.25
C ALA A 218 -16.81 -0.97 -0.02
N LEU A 219 -15.65 -0.85 -0.66
CA LEU A 219 -15.28 -1.68 -1.80
C LEU A 219 -15.19 -3.15 -1.41
N ILE A 220 -14.55 -3.45 -0.27
CA ILE A 220 -14.42 -4.81 0.25
C ILE A 220 -15.80 -5.40 0.53
N THR A 221 -16.64 -4.70 1.30
CA THR A 221 -17.94 -5.22 1.74
C THR A 221 -18.94 -5.38 0.60
N SER A 222 -18.82 -4.60 -0.48
CA SER A 222 -19.69 -4.68 -1.66
C SER A 222 -19.24 -5.68 -2.72
N ALA A 223 -17.92 -5.89 -2.90
CA ALA A 223 -17.39 -6.70 -3.99
C ALA A 223 -16.87 -8.09 -3.58
N ALA A 224 -16.69 -8.34 -2.27
CA ALA A 224 -16.25 -9.63 -1.76
C ALA A 224 -17.32 -10.71 -1.94
N THR A 225 -16.86 -11.92 -2.24
CA THR A 225 -17.70 -13.11 -2.38
C THR A 225 -17.30 -14.15 -1.33
N LYS A 226 -18.08 -15.23 -1.21
CA LYS A 226 -17.76 -16.39 -0.36
C LYS A 226 -16.40 -17.03 -0.66
N ARG A 227 -15.84 -16.82 -1.85
CA ARG A 227 -14.52 -17.35 -2.26
C ARG A 227 -13.39 -16.34 -2.07
N SER A 228 -13.69 -15.09 -1.74
CA SER A 228 -12.68 -14.06 -1.60
C SER A 228 -11.84 -14.24 -0.34
N PHE A 229 -10.62 -13.70 -0.40
CA PHE A 229 -9.71 -13.62 0.73
C PHE A 229 -9.50 -12.15 1.09
N VAL A 230 -9.83 -11.78 2.32
CA VAL A 230 -9.87 -10.39 2.77
C VAL A 230 -8.83 -10.18 3.86
N LEU A 231 -8.01 -9.14 3.71
CA LEU A 231 -7.06 -8.67 4.69
C LEU A 231 -7.50 -7.30 5.17
N ILE A 232 -7.67 -7.12 6.47
CA ILE A 232 -7.95 -5.81 7.08
C ILE A 232 -6.95 -5.59 8.19
N ASP A 233 -6.23 -4.48 8.12
CA ASP A 233 -5.23 -4.06 9.09
C ASP A 233 -5.65 -2.71 9.66
N GLU A 234 -6.08 -2.72 10.92
CA GLU A 234 -6.27 -1.53 11.76
C GLU A 234 -7.29 -0.50 11.24
N ILE A 235 -8.49 -0.96 10.85
CA ILE A 235 -9.60 -0.08 10.45
C ILE A 235 -10.18 0.73 11.62
N GLY A 236 -10.60 1.97 11.35
CA GLY A 236 -11.35 2.78 12.32
C GLY A 236 -10.47 3.54 13.30
N ARG A 237 -9.20 3.77 12.96
CA ARG A 237 -8.25 4.54 13.79
C ARG A 237 -8.39 6.05 13.63
N GLY A 238 -8.83 6.52 12.47
CA GLY A 238 -8.91 7.95 12.15
C GLY A 238 -10.12 8.70 12.73
N THR A 239 -10.89 8.11 13.64
CA THR A 239 -12.13 8.69 14.18
C THR A 239 -12.25 8.47 15.70
N ALA A 240 -13.33 8.98 16.31
CA ALA A 240 -13.65 8.72 17.70
C ALA A 240 -13.65 7.21 17.99
N THR A 241 -13.01 6.80 19.09
CA THR A 241 -12.78 5.38 19.40
C THR A 241 -14.07 4.55 19.47
N ALA A 242 -15.16 5.15 19.95
CA ALA A 242 -16.48 4.51 19.99
C ALA A 242 -17.04 4.23 18.59
N ASP A 243 -16.98 5.21 17.69
CA ASP A 243 -17.47 5.07 16.31
C ASP A 243 -16.61 4.09 15.51
N GLY A 244 -15.28 4.18 15.68
CA GLY A 244 -14.33 3.26 15.06
C GLY A 244 -14.57 1.81 15.46
N LEU A 245 -14.80 1.56 16.77
CA LEU A 245 -15.13 0.24 17.28
C LEU A 245 -16.48 -0.26 16.75
N ALA A 246 -17.51 0.58 16.75
CA ALA A 246 -18.85 0.22 16.27
C ALA A 246 -18.83 -0.16 14.78
N LEU A 247 -18.15 0.63 13.94
CA LEU A 247 -17.98 0.35 12.51
C LEU A 247 -17.18 -0.93 12.29
N ALA A 248 -16.06 -1.10 13.00
CA ALA A 248 -15.25 -2.32 12.90
C ALA A 248 -16.07 -3.57 13.25
N ARG A 249 -16.87 -3.52 14.33
CA ARG A 249 -17.78 -4.61 14.71
C ARG A 249 -18.81 -4.88 13.60
N ALA A 250 -19.46 -3.85 13.08
CA ALA A 250 -20.45 -3.99 12.01
C ALA A 250 -19.85 -4.66 10.75
N ILE A 251 -18.61 -4.29 10.38
CA ILE A 251 -17.89 -4.90 9.26
C ILE A 251 -17.56 -6.37 9.52
N VAL A 252 -17.10 -6.72 10.74
CA VAL A 252 -16.85 -8.12 11.13
C VAL A 252 -18.15 -8.94 11.01
N GLU A 253 -19.26 -8.41 11.52
CA GLU A 253 -20.57 -9.06 11.44
C GLU A 253 -21.02 -9.25 9.99
N TRP A 254 -20.92 -8.22 9.15
CA TRP A 254 -21.26 -8.29 7.72
C TRP A 254 -20.43 -9.35 6.97
N LEU A 255 -19.10 -9.30 7.11
CA LEU A 255 -18.20 -10.23 6.41
C LEU A 255 -18.38 -11.67 6.87
N THR A 256 -18.77 -11.88 8.13
CA THR A 256 -18.94 -13.21 8.72
C THR A 256 -20.32 -13.80 8.45
N LYS A 257 -21.39 -13.02 8.58
CA LYS A 257 -22.79 -13.47 8.46
C LYS A 257 -23.26 -13.47 7.01
N GLU A 258 -23.10 -12.36 6.31
CA GLU A 258 -23.65 -12.15 4.98
C GLU A 258 -22.70 -12.66 3.89
N VAL A 259 -21.44 -12.19 3.90
CA VAL A 259 -20.48 -12.53 2.84
C VAL A 259 -19.87 -13.92 3.04
N GLN A 260 -19.59 -14.31 4.29
CA GLN A 260 -19.01 -15.61 4.66
C GLN A 260 -17.68 -15.91 3.93
N CYS A 261 -16.84 -14.88 3.73
CA CYS A 261 -15.53 -14.98 3.11
C CYS A 261 -14.43 -15.34 4.12
N ARG A 262 -13.24 -15.66 3.61
CA ARG A 262 -12.05 -15.91 4.43
C ARG A 262 -11.41 -14.57 4.77
N THR A 263 -11.38 -14.20 6.05
CA THR A 263 -10.86 -12.88 6.46
C THR A 263 -9.81 -12.98 7.55
N LEU A 264 -8.70 -12.24 7.38
CA LEU A 264 -7.74 -11.94 8.43
C LEU A 264 -7.92 -10.46 8.84
N PHE A 265 -8.16 -10.23 10.12
CA PHE A 265 -8.46 -8.91 10.66
C PHE A 265 -7.48 -8.58 11.79
N ALA A 266 -6.44 -7.81 11.48
CA ALA A 266 -5.52 -7.29 12.49
C ALA A 266 -6.12 -6.03 13.13
N THR A 267 -6.18 -6.01 14.46
CA THR A 267 -6.76 -4.88 15.20
C THR A 267 -6.05 -4.58 16.51
N HIS A 268 -6.29 -3.36 16.98
CA HIS A 268 -5.91 -2.87 18.30
C HIS A 268 -7.09 -2.80 19.27
N PHE A 269 -8.32 -2.96 18.78
CA PHE A 269 -9.52 -3.04 19.60
C PHE A 269 -9.62 -4.41 20.26
N HIS A 270 -9.27 -4.49 21.54
CA HIS A 270 -9.39 -5.71 22.32
C HIS A 270 -10.85 -6.12 22.55
N GLU A 271 -11.76 -5.15 22.54
CA GLU A 271 -13.20 -5.32 22.67
C GLU A 271 -13.78 -6.24 21.58
N LEU A 272 -13.18 -6.27 20.39
CA LEU A 272 -13.62 -7.15 19.31
C LEU A 272 -13.32 -8.64 19.58
N THR A 273 -12.45 -8.96 20.53
CA THR A 273 -12.14 -10.36 20.86
C THR A 273 -13.33 -11.10 21.46
N SER A 274 -14.30 -10.41 22.06
CA SER A 274 -15.53 -11.05 22.55
C SER A 274 -16.39 -11.60 21.41
N LEU A 275 -16.17 -11.19 20.15
CA LEU A 275 -16.95 -11.68 19.01
C LEU A 275 -16.73 -13.17 18.72
N GLU A 276 -15.65 -13.78 19.20
CA GLU A 276 -15.43 -15.22 19.12
C GLU A 276 -16.54 -16.02 19.86
N THR A 277 -17.12 -15.47 20.93
CA THR A 277 -18.26 -16.11 21.61
C THR A 277 -19.59 -15.84 20.94
N ASP A 278 -19.72 -14.69 20.27
CA ASP A 278 -20.99 -14.20 19.73
C ASP A 278 -21.24 -14.70 18.29
N LEU A 279 -20.17 -14.96 17.53
CA LEU A 279 -20.24 -15.22 16.09
C LEU A 279 -19.57 -16.55 15.71
N SER A 280 -20.34 -17.46 15.14
CA SER A 280 -19.81 -18.74 14.65
C SER A 280 -18.76 -18.54 13.55
N GLY A 281 -17.59 -19.16 13.71
CA GLY A 281 -16.51 -19.13 12.72
C GLY A 281 -15.54 -17.95 12.87
N VAL A 282 -15.76 -17.07 13.84
CA VAL A 282 -14.78 -16.07 14.30
C VAL A 282 -13.86 -16.73 15.32
N HIS A 283 -12.54 -16.58 15.17
CA HIS A 283 -11.56 -17.08 16.13
C HIS A 283 -10.51 -16.02 16.43
N ASN A 284 -10.05 -15.99 17.68
CA ASN A 284 -9.00 -15.07 18.09
C ASN A 284 -7.62 -15.69 17.90
N LEU A 285 -6.71 -14.86 17.39
CA LEU A 285 -5.28 -15.11 17.31
C LEU A 285 -4.55 -13.94 17.97
N SER A 286 -3.34 -14.20 18.45
CA SER A 286 -2.49 -13.17 19.01
C SER A 286 -1.02 -13.40 18.73
N VAL A 287 -0.24 -12.31 18.76
CA VAL A 287 1.22 -12.41 18.68
C VAL A 287 1.77 -12.85 20.04
N GLY A 288 2.51 -13.95 20.04
CA GLY A 288 3.18 -14.50 21.21
C GLY A 288 4.27 -13.57 21.75
N SER A 289 4.32 -13.44 23.07
CA SER A 289 5.32 -12.66 23.78
C SER A 289 5.90 -13.45 24.95
N VAL A 290 7.16 -13.16 25.30
CA VAL A 290 7.87 -13.77 26.43
C VAL A 290 8.37 -12.66 27.34
N ASP A 291 8.11 -12.78 28.63
CA ASP A 291 8.64 -11.87 29.65
C ASP A 291 9.95 -12.44 30.21
N ARG A 292 11.05 -11.69 30.09
CA ARG A 292 12.33 -12.03 30.71
C ARG A 292 12.83 -10.85 31.52
N GLY A 293 12.74 -10.96 32.84
CA GLY A 293 13.26 -9.95 33.77
C GLY A 293 12.57 -8.59 33.67
N GLY A 294 11.26 -8.56 33.39
CA GLY A 294 10.49 -7.31 33.26
C GLY A 294 10.67 -6.60 31.92
N LYS A 295 11.24 -7.30 30.92
CA LYS A 295 11.29 -6.90 29.51
C LYS A 295 10.49 -7.90 28.68
N VAL A 296 9.57 -7.38 27.87
CA VAL A 296 8.76 -8.18 26.96
C VAL A 296 9.48 -8.31 25.63
N PHE A 297 9.66 -9.55 25.17
CA PHE A 297 10.18 -9.88 23.85
C PHE A 297 9.06 -10.47 23.00
N PHE A 298 8.90 -9.97 21.77
CA PHE A 298 7.92 -10.52 20.83
C PHE A 298 8.56 -11.67 20.07
N THR A 299 7.88 -12.82 20.07
CA THR A 299 8.38 -14.03 19.42
C THR A 299 8.07 -14.07 17.93
N HIS A 300 7.22 -13.15 17.45
CA HIS A 300 6.65 -13.16 16.10
C HIS A 300 5.86 -14.43 15.74
N GLN A 301 5.63 -15.32 16.72
CA GLN A 301 4.80 -16.50 16.59
C GLN A 301 3.33 -16.11 16.80
N ILE A 302 2.44 -16.60 15.94
CA ILE A 302 0.99 -16.43 16.07
C ILE A 302 0.44 -17.60 16.89
N CYS A 303 -0.22 -17.26 18.00
CA CYS A 303 -0.82 -18.18 18.94
C CYS A 303 -2.34 -18.11 18.89
N GLY A 304 -3.01 -19.21 19.24
CA GLY A 304 -4.46 -19.23 19.40
C GLY A 304 -4.92 -18.48 20.66
N GLY A 305 -6.06 -17.82 20.56
CA GLY A 305 -6.67 -17.05 21.64
C GLY A 305 -6.29 -15.56 21.62
N PRO A 306 -7.06 -14.73 22.35
CA PRO A 306 -6.81 -13.30 22.43
C PRO A 306 -5.55 -12.98 23.22
N ALA A 307 -4.94 -11.82 22.96
CA ALA A 307 -3.81 -11.34 23.74
C ALA A 307 -4.24 -11.06 25.20
N SER A 308 -3.43 -11.52 26.16
CA SER A 308 -3.71 -11.41 27.60
C SER A 308 -3.57 -10.00 28.18
N ARG A 309 -2.83 -9.11 27.52
CA ARG A 309 -2.58 -7.72 27.98
C ARG A 309 -2.20 -6.81 26.83
N SER A 310 -2.49 -5.51 26.98
CA SER A 310 -1.99 -4.46 26.10
C SER A 310 -0.54 -4.14 26.44
N TYR A 311 0.35 -4.17 25.45
CA TYR A 311 1.80 -4.00 25.64
C TYR A 311 2.29 -2.56 25.38
N GLY A 312 1.42 -1.56 25.35
CA GLY A 312 1.77 -0.20 24.93
C GLY A 312 2.86 0.44 25.78
N ILE A 313 2.78 0.28 27.11
CA ILE A 313 3.76 0.83 28.06
C ILE A 313 5.10 0.06 27.95
N GLU A 314 5.05 -1.25 27.73
CA GLU A 314 6.24 -2.09 27.56
C GLU A 314 6.96 -1.79 26.24
N VAL A 315 6.22 -1.50 25.16
CA VAL A 315 6.80 -1.03 23.89
C VAL A 315 7.43 0.36 24.06
N ALA A 316 6.79 1.28 24.78
CA ALA A 316 7.37 2.59 25.10
C ALA A 316 8.69 2.47 25.89
N ARG A 317 8.80 1.48 26.79
CA ARG A 317 10.05 1.17 27.48
C ARG A 317 11.15 0.70 26.53
N LEU A 318 10.83 -0.15 25.55
CA LEU A 318 11.78 -0.59 24.53
C LEU A 318 12.25 0.56 23.62
N ALA A 319 11.37 1.53 23.37
CA ALA A 319 11.71 2.76 22.65
C ALA A 319 12.61 3.73 23.45
N GLY A 320 12.87 3.44 24.73
CA GLY A 320 13.75 4.23 25.59
C GLY A 320 13.07 5.41 26.27
N LEU A 321 11.74 5.38 26.46
CA LEU A 321 11.07 6.44 27.23
C LEU A 321 11.53 6.44 28.71
N PRO A 322 11.73 7.62 29.31
CA PRO A 322 12.11 7.75 30.72
C PRO A 322 11.18 7.02 31.72
N ASP A 323 11.76 6.40 32.75
CA ASP A 323 11.02 5.59 33.74
C ASP A 323 9.97 6.38 34.53
N ASN A 324 10.17 7.67 34.75
CA ASN A 324 9.18 8.54 35.40
C ASN A 324 7.89 8.66 34.56
N ILE A 325 8.01 8.78 33.24
CA ILE A 325 6.86 8.80 32.32
C ILE A 325 6.17 7.44 32.32
N LEU A 326 6.94 6.34 32.22
CA LEU A 326 6.38 4.99 32.23
C LEU A 326 5.64 4.68 33.54
N THR A 327 6.19 5.11 34.68
CA THR A 327 5.56 4.94 36.00
C THR A 327 4.26 5.72 36.09
N ARG A 328 4.24 6.97 35.62
CA ARG A 328 3.03 7.79 35.58
C ARG A 328 1.97 7.19 34.64
N ALA A 329 2.38 6.71 33.47
CA ALA A 329 1.47 6.06 32.52
C ALA A 329 0.82 4.81 33.12
N LYS A 330 1.56 4.01 33.89
CA LYS A 330 0.99 2.85 34.61
C LYS A 330 -0.06 3.25 35.63
N GLN A 331 0.21 4.30 36.42
CA GLN A 331 -0.76 4.81 37.40
C GLN A 331 -2.05 5.29 36.72
N LEU A 332 -1.93 6.05 35.63
CA LEU A 332 -3.08 6.52 34.87
C LEU A 332 -3.87 5.36 34.26
N ASN A 333 -3.18 4.36 33.73
CA ASN A 333 -3.83 3.18 33.16
C ASN A 333 -4.59 2.36 34.22
N SER A 334 -4.07 2.28 35.44
CA SER A 334 -4.79 1.63 36.55
C SER A 334 -5.98 2.44 37.07
N SER A 335 -6.03 3.75 36.82
CA SER A 335 -7.14 4.62 37.22
C SER A 335 -8.24 4.74 36.17
N LEU A 336 -7.99 4.28 34.94
CA LEU A 336 -9.03 4.20 33.92
C LEU A 336 -9.99 3.06 34.28
N PRO A 337 -11.32 3.28 34.22
CA PRO A 337 -12.28 2.21 34.47
C PRO A 337 -12.03 1.08 33.48
N SER A 338 -11.74 -0.11 34.00
CA SER A 338 -11.53 -1.31 33.20
C SER A 338 -12.81 -1.63 32.43
N SER A 339 -12.75 -1.59 31.09
CA SER A 339 -13.81 -2.13 30.25
C SER A 339 -14.08 -3.58 30.65
N PRO A 340 -15.33 -3.95 31.01
CA PRO A 340 -15.59 -5.21 31.71
C PRO A 340 -15.48 -6.39 30.76
N SER A 341 -14.54 -7.29 31.05
CA SER A 341 -14.50 -8.65 30.52
C SER A 341 -15.36 -9.58 31.38
N ASN A 342 -16.47 -10.04 30.80
CA ASN A 342 -17.29 -11.21 31.13
C ASN A 342 -18.01 -11.31 32.50
N GLY A 343 -19.35 -11.38 32.41
CA GLY A 343 -20.09 -12.47 33.08
C GLY A 343 -21.28 -12.07 33.96
N LYS A 344 -22.46 -11.99 33.33
CA LYS A 344 -23.83 -12.06 33.89
C LYS A 344 -24.37 -10.81 34.60
N GLN A 345 -25.12 -10.01 33.85
CA GLN A 345 -26.56 -9.86 34.09
C GLN A 345 -27.20 -9.22 32.86
N GLN A 346 -28.03 -10.02 32.21
CA GLN A 346 -29.07 -9.58 31.29
C GLN A 346 -30.01 -8.65 32.07
N LEU A 347 -30.28 -7.45 31.56
CA LEU A 347 -31.54 -6.74 31.75
C LEU A 347 -31.66 -5.59 30.75
N ASP A 348 -32.75 -5.66 30.00
CA ASP A 348 -33.31 -4.61 29.15
C ASP A 348 -33.32 -3.25 29.85
N MET A 349 -32.90 -2.20 29.15
CA MET A 349 -33.13 -0.83 29.61
C MET A 349 -33.37 0.13 28.43
N PHE A 350 -34.38 -0.19 27.62
CA PHE A 350 -35.18 0.82 26.92
C PHE A 350 -36.55 0.89 27.59
N SER A 351 -36.64 1.68 28.67
CA SER A 351 -37.90 2.28 29.13
C SER A 351 -37.63 3.21 30.32
N SER A 352 -37.54 4.52 30.04
CA SER A 352 -37.97 5.56 30.99
C SER A 352 -39.47 5.39 31.24
N PRO A 353 -40.05 5.69 32.43
CA PRO A 353 -40.04 7.06 32.98
C PRO A 353 -40.06 7.17 34.54
N CYS A 354 -40.08 8.44 34.99
CA CYS A 354 -40.42 8.95 36.33
C CYS A 354 -39.31 9.06 37.38
N GLU A 355 -38.79 10.28 37.54
CA GLU A 355 -38.41 10.90 38.82
C GLU A 355 -39.68 11.10 39.71
N PRO A 356 -39.61 11.27 41.07
CA PRO A 356 -38.59 12.08 41.75
C PRO A 356 -38.10 11.68 43.17
N GLU A 357 -37.03 12.40 43.59
CA GLU A 357 -36.60 12.81 44.96
C GLU A 357 -36.00 11.74 45.91
N VAL A 358 -34.82 11.88 46.55
CA VAL A 358 -34.29 13.01 47.35
C VAL A 358 -32.73 12.97 47.49
N ARG A 359 -32.11 14.11 47.15
CA ARG A 359 -30.96 14.86 47.72
C ARG A 359 -29.63 14.18 48.10
N ILE A 360 -28.56 14.65 47.44
CA ILE A 360 -27.25 14.93 48.06
C ILE A 360 -26.93 16.40 47.76
N GLU A 361 -26.71 17.20 48.81
CA GLU A 361 -26.40 18.62 48.76
C GLU A 361 -25.02 18.87 48.13
N ILE A 362 -25.01 19.62 47.03
CA ILE A 362 -23.83 20.35 46.57
C ILE A 362 -24.27 21.80 46.51
N GLN A 363 -23.62 22.66 47.30
CA GLN A 363 -23.83 24.09 47.26
C GLN A 363 -23.51 24.61 45.85
N ALA A 364 -24.53 25.10 45.16
CA ALA A 364 -24.37 25.82 43.91
C ALA A 364 -23.74 27.20 44.18
N PRO A 365 -22.88 27.73 43.31
CA PRO A 365 -22.51 29.14 43.34
C PRO A 365 -23.76 29.99 43.04
N ASP A 366 -23.90 31.13 43.71
CA ASP A 366 -25.06 32.05 43.66
C ASP A 366 -25.38 32.66 42.27
N ASP A 367 -24.64 32.32 41.22
CA ASP A 367 -24.71 32.98 39.89
C ASP A 367 -25.46 32.18 38.81
N TYR A 368 -26.02 31.00 39.13
CA TYR A 368 -26.65 30.13 38.12
C TYR A 368 -27.94 30.70 37.54
N GLU A 369 -28.76 31.39 38.33
CA GLU A 369 -30.00 32.03 37.86
C GLU A 369 -29.72 33.24 36.96
N ALA A 370 -28.71 34.05 37.30
CA ALA A 370 -28.32 35.22 36.50
C ALA A 370 -27.78 34.79 35.13
N LEU A 371 -26.98 33.72 35.08
CA LEU A 371 -26.44 33.17 33.83
C LEU A 371 -27.52 32.51 32.97
N GLN A 372 -28.53 31.87 33.57
CA GLN A 372 -29.68 31.32 32.85
C GLN A 372 -30.55 32.42 32.23
N ALA A 373 -30.79 33.52 32.95
CA ALA A 373 -31.53 34.68 32.44
C ALA A 373 -30.79 35.35 31.26
N LEU A 374 -29.47 35.50 31.38
CA LEU A 374 -28.63 36.10 30.33
C LEU A 374 -28.60 35.22 29.06
N ARG A 375 -28.53 33.89 29.25
CA ARG A 375 -28.57 32.93 28.14
C ARG A 375 -29.91 32.98 27.39
N TYR A 376 -31.02 33.09 28.11
CA TYR A 376 -32.33 33.23 27.50
C TYR A 376 -32.48 34.55 26.73
N GLU A 377 -31.94 35.67 27.24
CA GLU A 377 -31.93 36.94 26.50
C GLU A 377 -31.12 36.84 25.19
N ILE A 378 -29.97 36.17 25.20
CA ILE A 378 -29.12 35.99 24.01
C ILE A 378 -29.80 35.11 22.94
N GLU A 379 -30.46 34.03 23.35
CA GLU A 379 -31.15 33.10 22.44
C GLU A 379 -32.34 33.78 21.71
N GLN A 380 -32.89 34.87 22.25
CA GLN A 380 -34.01 35.61 21.65
C GLN A 380 -33.57 36.72 20.67
N ILE A 381 -32.28 37.03 20.56
CA ILE A 381 -31.78 38.08 19.67
C ILE A 381 -31.72 37.55 18.23
N LYS A 382 -32.53 38.14 17.34
CA LYS A 382 -32.48 37.88 15.90
C LYS A 382 -31.38 38.71 15.24
N ILE A 383 -30.19 38.12 15.12
CA ILE A 383 -28.99 38.76 14.57
C ILE A 383 -29.20 39.30 13.15
N GLU A 384 -30.04 38.64 12.36
CA GLU A 384 -30.31 39.00 10.96
C GLU A 384 -31.11 40.31 10.78
N GLU A 385 -31.80 40.76 11.84
CA GLU A 385 -32.66 41.96 11.81
C GLU A 385 -32.04 43.16 12.54
N THR A 386 -30.88 42.99 13.17
CA THR A 386 -30.22 44.04 13.97
C THR A 386 -29.24 44.88 13.16
N THR A 387 -29.31 46.21 13.32
CA THR A 387 -28.30 47.09 12.72
C THR A 387 -26.98 47.02 13.49
N PRO A 388 -25.82 47.30 12.86
CA PRO A 388 -24.52 47.21 13.53
C PRO A 388 -24.37 48.08 14.80
N LEU A 389 -25.09 49.21 14.87
CA LEU A 389 -25.09 50.08 16.04
C LEU A 389 -25.93 49.50 17.19
N GLU A 390 -27.06 48.86 16.89
CA GLU A 390 -27.90 48.18 17.87
C GLU A 390 -27.20 46.93 18.44
N ALA A 391 -26.47 46.19 17.61
CA ALA A 391 -25.66 45.06 18.04
C ALA A 391 -24.56 45.47 19.04
N LEU A 392 -23.89 46.60 18.79
CA LEU A 392 -22.89 47.16 19.71
C LEU A 392 -23.52 47.62 21.04
N MET A 393 -24.69 48.25 21.00
CA MET A 393 -25.42 48.66 22.22
C MET A 393 -25.91 47.46 23.03
N LEU A 394 -26.35 46.38 22.38
CA LEU A 394 -26.75 45.12 23.02
C LEU A 394 -25.56 44.43 23.69
N LEU A 395 -24.39 44.40 23.03
CA LEU A 395 -23.16 43.87 23.61
C LEU A 395 -22.68 44.69 24.81
N GLU A 396 -22.79 46.02 24.77
CA GLU A 396 -22.46 46.87 25.91
C GLU A 396 -23.40 46.63 27.10
N LYS A 397 -24.69 46.40 26.84
CA LYS A 397 -25.68 46.06 27.88
C LYS A 397 -25.37 44.72 28.54
N LEU A 398 -25.09 43.68 27.74
CA LEU A 398 -24.76 42.34 28.23
C LEU A 398 -23.43 42.33 29.01
N SER A 399 -22.45 43.12 28.58
CA SER A 399 -21.17 43.27 29.29
C SER A 399 -21.28 43.97 30.65
N LYS A 400 -22.38 44.67 30.95
CA LYS A 400 -22.64 45.29 32.26
C LYS A 400 -23.44 44.38 33.21
N GLN A 401 -24.02 43.31 32.68
CA GLN A 401 -24.83 42.33 33.42
C GLN A 401 -24.04 41.06 33.78
N LEU A 402 -22.91 40.84 33.10
CA LEU A 402 -21.77 40.02 33.54
C LEU A 402 -20.88 40.83 34.49
#